data_AF-A0A6H9YI34-F1
#
_entry.id   AF-A0A6H9YI34-F1
#
_cell.length_a   1.000
_cell.length_b   1.000
_cell.length_c   1.000
_cell.angle_alpha   90.00
_cell.angle_beta   90.00
_cell.angle_gamma   90.00
#
_symmetry.space_group_name_H-M   'P 1'
#
loop_
_entity.id
_entity.type
_entity.pdbx_description
1 polymer ?
#
loop_
_entity_poly.entity_id
_entity_poly.type
_entity_poly.pdbx_seq_one_letter_code
_entity_poly.pdbx_strand_id
1 'polypeptide(L)'
;MPLSDAAKALLAARSGRGGPPPPKPEPEPEDLDAEEAERRRGFRERARREAERFELATDSEFWLAFCFREPRNPAEFCAAAGVAADDRGYVDGAALTAALGERPARTARDRARAMLASRSLADDATDRMSGIPRPDPLANVVYTGDLATDAAAELIALHAALNAPPDPSPPYLLDSPHWIVAHFPSRDIKEAFLADTGLDALGDKYLDGHQAAKILQLKMKE
;
A
#
# COMPACT_ATOMS: atom_id res chain seq x y z
N MET A 1 18.72 12.41 17.82
CA MET A 1 19.92 11.55 17.86
C MET A 1 19.97 10.75 16.57
N PRO A 2 21.12 10.67 15.87
CA PRO A 2 21.23 9.82 14.70
C PRO A 2 21.11 8.35 15.10
N LEU A 3 20.40 7.55 14.29
CA LEU A 3 20.23 6.11 14.52
C LEU A 3 21.58 5.40 14.47
N SER A 4 21.79 4.46 15.39
CA SER A 4 22.97 3.60 15.40
C SER A 4 23.00 2.70 14.16
N ASP A 5 24.19 2.28 13.74
CA ASP A 5 24.33 1.42 12.56
C ASP A 5 23.66 0.06 12.75
N ALA A 6 23.57 -0.42 14.00
CA ALA A 6 22.78 -1.59 14.35
C ALA A 6 21.27 -1.38 14.11
N ALA A 7 20.75 -0.19 14.45
CA ALA A 7 19.34 0.15 14.19
C ALA A 7 19.06 0.30 12.69
N LYS A 8 19.99 0.91 11.93
CA LYS A 8 19.90 1.01 10.47
C LYS A 8 19.90 -0.38 9.80
N ALA A 9 20.73 -1.30 10.27
CA ALA A 9 20.79 -2.67 9.74
C ALA A 9 19.50 -3.47 10.03
N LEU A 10 18.92 -3.30 11.23
CA LEU A 10 17.65 -3.91 11.61
C LEU A 10 16.46 -3.36 10.82
N LEU A 11 16.46 -2.06 10.52
CA LEU A 11 15.47 -1.41 9.66
C LEU A 11 15.63 -1.85 8.21
N ALA A 12 16.86 -1.96 7.70
CA ALA A 12 17.14 -2.48 6.36
C ALA A 12 16.72 -3.95 6.18
N ALA A 13 16.83 -4.76 7.24
CA ALA A 13 16.35 -6.15 7.25
C ALA A 13 14.81 -6.27 7.32
N ARG A 14 14.11 -5.20 7.71
CA ARG A 14 12.65 -5.15 7.81
C ARG A 14 11.98 -4.41 6.66
N SER A 15 12.72 -3.61 5.90
CA SER A 15 12.21 -2.88 4.75
C SER A 15 12.28 -3.73 3.49
N GLY A 16 11.24 -4.54 3.27
CA GLY A 16 11.00 -5.20 1.99
C GLY A 16 10.74 -6.69 2.14
N ARG A 17 9.49 -7.07 1.88
CA ARG A 17 8.98 -8.40 1.51
C ARG A 17 9.69 -9.62 2.08
N GLY A 18 8.95 -10.38 2.87
CA GLY A 18 9.26 -11.76 3.15
C GLY A 18 9.74 -11.97 4.58
N GLY A 19 9.01 -12.82 5.31
CA GLY A 19 9.59 -13.53 6.43
C GLY A 19 10.87 -14.27 6.01
N PRO A 20 11.65 -14.80 6.98
CA PRO A 20 12.85 -15.56 6.65
C PRO A 20 12.53 -16.58 5.54
N PRO A 21 13.34 -16.63 4.47
CA PRO A 21 13.10 -17.56 3.38
C PRO A 21 12.98 -18.96 3.98
N PRO A 22 12.03 -19.78 3.49
CA PRO A 22 11.86 -21.13 4.01
C PRO A 22 13.23 -21.83 3.97
N PRO A 23 13.59 -22.59 5.02
CA PRO A 23 14.88 -23.27 5.08
C PRO A 23 15.07 -24.08 3.80
N LYS A 24 16.26 -23.93 3.19
CA LYS A 24 16.60 -24.69 1.98
C LYS A 24 16.39 -26.18 2.28
N PRO A 25 15.69 -26.91 1.38
CA PRO A 25 15.48 -28.34 1.59
C PRO A 25 16.85 -29.02 1.71
N GLU A 26 17.01 -29.85 2.74
CA GLU A 26 18.20 -30.67 2.91
C GLU A 26 18.39 -31.57 1.68
N PRO A 27 19.63 -31.79 1.22
CA PRO A 27 19.91 -32.65 0.09
C PRO A 27 19.37 -34.07 0.36
N GLU A 28 18.77 -34.68 -0.66
CA GLU A 28 18.30 -36.07 -0.59
C GLU A 28 19.49 -37.00 -0.30
N PRO A 29 19.40 -37.93 0.65
CA PRO A 29 20.42 -38.96 0.82
C PRO A 29 20.53 -39.80 -0.47
N GLU A 30 21.78 -40.07 -0.89
CA GLU A 30 22.09 -40.69 -2.19
C GLU A 30 21.61 -42.14 -2.31
N ASP A 31 21.33 -42.82 -1.18
CA ASP A 31 20.97 -44.24 -1.10
C ASP A 31 19.50 -44.48 -0.67
N LEU A 32 18.55 -43.77 -1.27
CA LEU A 32 17.12 -44.03 -1.02
C LEU A 32 16.59 -45.14 -1.91
N ASP A 33 15.93 -46.13 -1.31
CA ASP A 33 15.13 -47.07 -2.09
C ASP A 33 13.92 -46.36 -2.74
N ALA A 34 13.40 -46.95 -3.81
CA ALA A 34 12.35 -46.34 -4.62
C ALA A 34 11.05 -46.09 -3.82
N GLU A 35 10.76 -46.93 -2.83
CA GLU A 35 9.56 -46.83 -2.01
C GLU A 35 9.68 -45.65 -1.03
N GLU A 36 10.85 -45.45 -0.41
CA GLU A 36 11.12 -44.36 0.50
C GLU A 36 11.21 -43.01 -0.24
N ALA A 37 11.79 -43.00 -1.44
CA ALA A 37 11.78 -41.82 -2.32
C ALA A 37 10.35 -41.41 -2.72
N GLU A 38 9.49 -42.37 -3.08
CA GLU A 38 8.08 -42.12 -3.39
C GLU A 38 7.31 -41.60 -2.16
N ARG A 39 7.54 -42.23 -1.00
CA ARG A 39 6.91 -41.83 0.27
C ARG A 39 7.30 -40.39 0.66
N ARG A 40 8.57 -40.02 0.54
CA ARG A 40 9.08 -38.64 0.78
C ARG A 40 8.51 -37.64 -0.21
N ARG A 41 8.39 -38.01 -1.49
CA ARG A 41 7.72 -37.19 -2.52
C ARG A 41 6.25 -36.92 -2.12
N GLY A 42 5.53 -37.95 -1.66
CA GLY A 42 4.16 -37.80 -1.17
C GLY A 42 4.03 -36.89 0.04
N PHE A 43 4.97 -36.94 1.00
CA PHE A 43 5.02 -36.00 2.12
C PHE A 43 5.26 -34.55 1.66
N ARG A 44 6.19 -34.32 0.73
CA ARG A 44 6.45 -32.99 0.17
C ARG A 44 5.25 -32.42 -0.58
N GLU A 45 4.58 -33.23 -1.38
CA GLU A 45 3.36 -32.79 -2.08
C GLU A 45 2.24 -32.43 -1.12
N ARG A 46 2.07 -33.21 -0.03
CA ARG A 46 1.13 -32.87 1.04
C ARG A 46 1.52 -31.57 1.75
N ALA A 47 2.79 -31.41 2.11
CA ALA A 47 3.28 -30.20 2.75
C ALA A 47 3.09 -28.97 1.86
N ARG A 48 3.34 -29.07 0.54
CA ARG A 48 3.09 -27.99 -0.41
C ARG A 48 1.61 -27.64 -0.49
N ARG A 49 0.73 -28.64 -0.59
CA ARG A 49 -0.73 -28.44 -0.58
C ARG A 49 -1.24 -27.82 0.72
N GLU A 50 -0.65 -28.19 1.85
CA GLU A 50 -1.02 -27.61 3.14
C GLU A 50 -0.52 -26.17 3.31
N ALA A 51 0.68 -25.87 2.82
CA ALA A 51 1.20 -24.50 2.76
C ALA A 51 0.31 -23.62 1.86
N GLU A 52 -0.09 -24.11 0.70
CA GLU A 52 -1.03 -23.43 -0.21
C GLU A 52 -2.40 -23.22 0.44
N ARG A 53 -2.95 -24.22 1.14
CA ARG A 53 -4.19 -24.07 1.91
C ARG A 53 -4.07 -23.05 3.02
N PHE A 54 -2.97 -23.07 3.76
CA PHE A 54 -2.71 -22.13 4.85
C PHE A 54 -2.61 -20.71 4.32
N GLU A 55 -1.89 -20.50 3.22
CA GLU A 55 -1.81 -19.22 2.52
C GLU A 55 -3.21 -18.77 2.10
N LEU A 56 -3.96 -19.59 1.35
CA LEU A 56 -5.34 -19.25 0.94
C LEU A 56 -6.29 -18.98 2.12
N ALA A 57 -6.11 -19.65 3.26
CA ALA A 57 -6.98 -19.52 4.43
C ALA A 57 -6.65 -18.33 5.33
N THR A 58 -5.40 -17.86 5.31
CA THR A 58 -4.92 -16.78 6.19
C THR A 58 -4.64 -15.49 5.45
N ASP A 59 -4.53 -15.56 4.13
CA ASP A 59 -4.16 -14.44 3.31
C ASP A 59 -5.40 -13.66 2.87
N SER A 60 -5.39 -12.37 3.21
CA SER A 60 -6.42 -11.41 2.79
C SER A 60 -5.93 -10.57 1.62
N GLU A 61 -4.82 -10.92 0.96
CA GLU A 61 -4.17 -10.12 -0.10
C GLU A 61 -4.85 -10.17 -1.48
N PHE A 62 -6.19 -10.23 -1.53
CA PHE A 62 -6.97 -10.02 -2.76
C PHE A 62 -7.36 -8.55 -2.97
N TRP A 63 -6.74 -7.61 -2.26
CA TRP A 63 -6.98 -6.18 -2.38
C TRP A 63 -5.68 -5.37 -2.38
N LEU A 64 -5.78 -4.14 -2.87
CA LEU A 64 -4.75 -3.11 -2.75
C LEU A 64 -5.40 -1.75 -2.50
N ALA A 65 -4.70 -0.87 -1.79
CA ALA A 65 -5.14 0.47 -1.47
C ALA A 65 -4.30 1.51 -2.22
N PHE A 66 -4.98 2.50 -2.82
CA PHE A 66 -4.37 3.71 -3.31
C PHE A 66 -4.51 4.79 -2.23
N CYS A 67 -3.39 5.31 -1.76
CA CYS A 67 -3.32 6.31 -0.69
C CYS A 67 -2.98 7.68 -1.26
N PHE A 68 -3.68 8.71 -0.79
CA PHE A 68 -3.58 10.07 -1.32
C PHE A 68 -3.29 11.08 -0.21
N ARG A 69 -2.79 12.25 -0.61
CA ARG A 69 -2.46 13.33 0.32
C ARG A 69 -3.69 14.12 0.71
N GLU A 70 -4.58 14.40 -0.25
CA GLU A 70 -5.78 15.18 -0.01
C GLU A 70 -7.04 14.31 -0.10
N PRO A 71 -8.06 14.62 0.72
CA PRO A 71 -9.24 13.78 0.80
C PRO A 71 -10.17 13.91 -0.43
N ARG A 72 -9.91 14.89 -1.31
CA ARG A 72 -10.57 14.99 -2.63
C ARG A 72 -9.98 14.05 -3.70
N ASN A 73 -8.70 13.69 -3.57
CA ASN A 73 -7.98 12.94 -4.61
C ASN A 73 -8.50 11.51 -4.84
N PRO A 74 -8.97 10.76 -3.82
CA PRO A 74 -9.71 9.51 -4.03
C PRO A 74 -10.81 9.62 -5.11
N ALA A 75 -11.68 10.62 -4.99
CA ALA A 75 -12.78 10.83 -5.92
C ALA A 75 -12.28 11.24 -7.32
N GLU A 76 -11.24 12.06 -7.39
CA GLU A 76 -10.62 12.46 -8.66
C GLU A 76 -9.95 11.28 -9.37
N PHE A 77 -9.30 10.39 -8.63
CA PHE A 77 -8.73 9.15 -9.18
C PHE A 77 -9.83 8.27 -9.77
N CYS A 78 -10.90 8.00 -9.01
CA CYS A 78 -12.04 7.22 -9.48
C CYS A 78 -12.66 7.82 -10.75
N ALA A 79 -12.89 9.14 -10.75
CA ALA A 79 -13.43 9.85 -11.91
C ALA A 79 -12.49 9.76 -13.13
N ALA A 80 -11.18 9.92 -12.94
CA ALA A 80 -10.20 9.82 -14.02
C ALA A 80 -10.06 8.40 -14.55
N ALA A 81 -10.19 7.40 -13.69
CA ALA A 81 -10.19 5.98 -14.04
C ALA A 81 -11.53 5.50 -14.64
N GLY A 82 -12.59 6.29 -14.56
CA GLY A 82 -13.92 5.90 -15.04
C GLY A 82 -14.61 4.85 -14.16
N VAL A 83 -14.32 4.83 -12.86
CA VAL A 83 -14.91 3.91 -11.88
C VAL A 83 -15.61 4.67 -10.76
N ALA A 84 -16.50 3.97 -10.06
CA ALA A 84 -17.12 4.47 -8.84
C ALA A 84 -16.63 3.63 -7.65
N ALA A 85 -16.27 4.30 -6.56
CA ALA A 85 -16.13 3.67 -5.26
C ALA A 85 -17.49 3.65 -4.54
N ASP A 86 -17.70 2.66 -3.68
CA ASP A 86 -18.83 2.66 -2.76
C ASP A 86 -18.67 3.72 -1.65
N ASP A 87 -19.65 3.77 -0.74
CA ASP A 87 -19.66 4.69 0.39
C ASP A 87 -18.51 4.48 1.38
N ARG A 88 -17.78 3.37 1.27
CA ARG A 88 -16.64 2.99 2.11
C ARG A 88 -15.29 3.08 1.37
N GLY A 89 -15.28 3.62 0.15
CA GLY A 89 -14.06 3.75 -0.63
C GLY A 89 -13.60 2.46 -1.32
N TYR A 90 -14.45 1.45 -1.45
CA TYR A 90 -14.14 0.21 -2.17
C TYR A 90 -14.55 0.29 -3.64
N VAL A 91 -13.65 -0.12 -4.51
CA VAL A 91 -13.79 -0.19 -5.96
C VAL A 91 -13.68 -1.66 -6.39
N ASP A 92 -14.59 -2.09 -7.27
CA ASP A 92 -14.48 -3.38 -7.92
C ASP A 92 -13.25 -3.40 -8.85
N GLY A 93 -12.28 -4.25 -8.54
CA GLY A 93 -11.06 -4.41 -9.32
C GLY A 93 -11.29 -4.90 -10.75
N ALA A 94 -12.37 -5.65 -11.02
CA ALA A 94 -12.74 -6.03 -12.37
C ALA A 94 -13.25 -4.82 -13.19
N ALA A 95 -14.05 -3.96 -12.57
CA ALA A 95 -14.50 -2.71 -13.19
C ALA A 95 -13.32 -1.77 -13.47
N LEU A 96 -12.39 -1.65 -12.52
CA LEU A 96 -11.15 -0.89 -12.70
C LEU A 96 -10.30 -1.43 -13.84
N THR A 97 -10.12 -2.75 -13.91
CA THR A 97 -9.38 -3.40 -14.99
C THR A 97 -10.03 -3.12 -16.34
N ALA A 98 -11.34 -3.28 -16.44
CA ALA A 98 -12.09 -3.01 -17.67
C ALA A 98 -11.98 -1.54 -18.11
N ALA A 99 -12.10 -0.60 -17.16
CA ALA A 99 -12.05 0.84 -17.47
C ALA A 99 -10.65 1.29 -17.93
N LEU A 100 -9.59 0.64 -17.45
CA LEU A 100 -8.22 0.90 -17.89
C LEU A 100 -7.87 0.30 -19.26
N GLY A 101 -8.71 -0.60 -19.77
CA GLY A 101 -8.56 -1.26 -21.07
C GLY A 101 -7.44 -2.30 -21.14
N GLU A 102 -7.32 -2.97 -22.28
CA GLU A 102 -6.23 -3.92 -22.54
C GLU A 102 -4.88 -3.20 -22.55
N ARG A 103 -3.94 -3.74 -21.79
CA ARG A 103 -2.55 -3.26 -21.76
C ARG A 103 -1.62 -4.33 -22.29
N PRO A 104 -0.61 -3.97 -23.10
CA PRO A 104 0.33 -4.95 -23.62
C PRO A 104 1.11 -5.60 -22.46
N ALA A 105 1.24 -6.92 -22.51
CA ALA A 105 1.98 -7.68 -21.52
C ALA A 105 3.43 -7.16 -21.41
N ARG A 106 3.85 -6.85 -20.18
CA ARG A 106 5.18 -6.30 -19.92
C ARG A 106 6.25 -7.39 -19.89
N THR A 107 7.32 -7.20 -20.66
CA THR A 107 8.47 -8.11 -20.59
C THR A 107 9.19 -7.97 -19.24
N ALA A 108 10.04 -8.94 -18.90
CA ALA A 108 10.89 -8.84 -17.71
C ALA A 108 11.80 -7.59 -17.75
N ARG A 109 12.23 -7.19 -18.95
CA ARG A 109 13.03 -5.97 -19.16
C ARG A 109 12.22 -4.71 -18.89
N ASP A 110 10.96 -4.66 -19.32
CA ASP A 110 10.07 -3.52 -19.06
C ASP A 110 9.79 -3.38 -17.56
N ARG A 111 9.56 -4.50 -16.87
CA ARG A 111 9.39 -4.53 -15.41
C ARG A 111 10.64 -4.05 -14.68
N ALA A 112 11.82 -4.54 -15.05
CA ALA A 112 13.08 -4.11 -14.45
C ALA A 112 13.33 -2.60 -14.66
N ARG A 113 13.03 -2.09 -15.86
CA ARG A 113 13.13 -0.66 -16.16
C ARG A 113 12.14 0.18 -15.35
N ALA A 114 10.89 -0.28 -15.22
CA ALA A 114 9.87 0.38 -14.42
C ALA A 114 10.25 0.42 -12.93
N MET A 115 10.80 -0.66 -12.37
CA MET A 115 11.30 -0.67 -10.99
C MET A 115 12.48 0.28 -10.77
N LEU A 116 13.39 0.40 -11.76
CA LEU A 116 14.48 1.37 -11.66
C LEU A 116 13.94 2.81 -11.70
N ALA A 117 12.96 3.07 -12.56
CA ALA A 117 12.30 4.38 -12.66
C ALA A 117 11.48 4.71 -11.40
N SER A 118 10.78 3.73 -10.80
CA SER A 118 10.00 3.94 -9.58
C SER A 118 10.88 4.22 -8.37
N ARG A 119 12.10 3.66 -8.30
CA ARG A 119 13.09 4.06 -7.29
C ARG A 119 13.50 5.52 -7.43
N SER A 120 13.68 6.01 -8.67
CA SER A 120 13.94 7.43 -8.91
C SER A 120 12.75 8.32 -8.55
N LEU A 121 11.51 7.84 -8.69
CA LEU A 121 10.30 8.54 -8.23
C LEU A 121 10.13 8.48 -6.70
N ALA A 122 10.64 7.43 -6.07
CA ALA A 122 10.67 7.28 -4.61
C ALA A 122 11.72 8.17 -3.94
N ASP A 123 12.76 8.58 -4.67
CA ASP A 123 13.81 9.50 -4.19
C ASP A 123 13.41 10.99 -4.30
N ASP A 124 12.27 11.30 -4.92
CA ASP A 124 11.70 12.66 -4.91
C ASP A 124 11.01 12.91 -3.56
N ALA A 125 11.83 12.93 -2.49
CA ALA A 125 11.40 13.15 -1.10
C ALA A 125 10.58 14.45 -0.95
N THR A 126 10.82 15.41 -1.85
CA THR A 126 10.08 16.66 -2.02
C THR A 126 8.60 16.45 -2.33
N ASP A 127 8.25 15.48 -3.19
CA ASP A 127 6.84 15.18 -3.52
C ASP A 127 6.13 14.51 -2.33
N ARG A 128 6.81 13.62 -1.59
CA ARG A 128 6.25 13.02 -0.35
C ARG A 128 5.98 14.04 0.76
N MET A 129 6.69 15.17 0.75
CA MET A 129 6.57 16.23 1.75
C MET A 129 5.66 17.39 1.32
N SER A 130 5.08 17.35 0.11
CA SER A 130 4.37 18.48 -0.50
C SER A 130 2.88 18.58 -0.12
N GLY A 131 2.43 17.91 0.94
CA GLY A 131 1.04 18.06 1.39
C GLY A 131 0.76 19.50 1.84
N ILE A 132 -0.45 19.99 1.60
CA ILE A 132 -0.88 21.29 2.13
C ILE A 132 -0.70 21.25 3.66
N PRO A 133 0.13 22.12 4.26
CA PRO A 133 0.29 22.17 5.71
C PRO A 133 -1.08 22.38 6.33
N ARG A 134 -1.45 21.53 7.30
CA ARG A 134 -2.70 21.77 8.04
C ARG A 134 -2.63 23.16 8.69
N PRO A 135 -3.75 23.89 8.76
CA PRO A 135 -3.79 25.20 9.40
C PRO A 135 -3.17 25.11 10.80
N ASP A 136 -2.32 26.09 11.16
CA ASP A 136 -1.74 26.14 12.49
C ASP A 136 -2.88 26.31 13.52
N PRO A 137 -3.08 25.34 14.42
CA PRO A 137 -4.16 25.41 15.41
C PRO A 137 -4.02 26.58 16.37
N LEU A 138 -2.82 27.15 16.51
CA LEU A 138 -2.52 28.26 17.41
C LEU A 138 -2.59 29.63 16.72
N ALA A 139 -2.81 29.69 15.40
CA ALA A 139 -2.77 30.93 14.62
C ALA A 139 -3.72 32.03 15.13
N ASN A 140 -4.80 31.63 15.80
CA ASN A 140 -5.84 32.54 16.30
C ASN A 140 -5.84 32.68 17.84
N VAL A 141 -4.85 32.13 18.56
CA VAL A 141 -4.75 32.27 20.01
C VAL A 141 -4.28 33.69 20.36
N VAL A 142 -5.05 34.38 21.20
CA VAL A 142 -4.72 35.73 21.68
C VAL A 142 -3.98 35.62 23.00
N TYR A 143 -2.70 36.00 23.00
CA TYR A 143 -1.85 35.95 24.18
C TYR A 143 -2.03 37.18 25.07
N THR A 144 -2.21 36.94 26.36
CA THR A 144 -2.46 37.95 27.38
C THR A 144 -1.22 38.28 28.19
N GLY A 145 -0.19 37.41 28.14
CA GLY A 145 1.03 37.52 28.95
C GLY A 145 0.92 36.83 30.31
N ASP A 146 -0.24 36.26 30.65
CA ASP A 146 -0.41 35.39 31.82
C ASP A 146 -0.24 33.92 31.40
N LEU A 147 0.74 33.23 31.98
CA LEU A 147 1.11 31.87 31.60
C LEU A 147 -0.06 30.88 31.76
N ALA A 148 -0.83 30.99 32.83
CA ALA A 148 -1.93 30.05 33.09
C ALA A 148 -3.07 30.23 32.08
N THR A 149 -3.44 31.48 31.79
CA THR A 149 -4.46 31.85 30.82
C THR A 149 -4.05 31.47 29.39
N ASP A 150 -2.82 31.78 29.00
CA ASP A 150 -2.29 31.52 27.66
C ASP A 150 -2.18 30.00 27.40
N ALA A 151 -1.67 29.22 28.38
CA ALA A 151 -1.60 27.76 28.27
C ALA A 151 -2.99 27.09 28.17
N ALA A 152 -4.00 27.62 28.88
CA ALA A 152 -5.37 27.13 28.77
C ALA A 152 -5.96 27.42 27.38
N ALA A 153 -5.71 28.61 26.83
CA ALA A 153 -6.16 29.00 25.50
C ALA A 153 -5.52 28.13 24.40
N GLU A 154 -4.21 27.87 24.49
CA GLU A 154 -3.50 26.93 23.61
C GLU A 154 -4.10 25.53 23.66
N LEU A 155 -4.33 24.97 24.86
CA LEU A 155 -4.91 23.64 25.03
C LEU A 155 -6.31 23.54 24.42
N ILE A 156 -7.15 24.55 24.60
CA ILE A 156 -8.50 24.61 24.00
C ILE A 156 -8.41 24.61 22.47
N ALA A 157 -7.52 25.43 21.91
CA ALA A 157 -7.33 25.53 20.47
C ALA A 157 -6.81 24.20 19.87
N LEU A 158 -5.82 23.58 20.50
CA LEU A 158 -5.30 22.27 20.11
C LEU A 158 -6.36 21.17 20.21
N HIS A 159 -7.13 21.16 21.30
CA HIS A 159 -8.21 20.19 21.49
C HIS A 159 -9.30 20.34 20.43
N ALA A 160 -9.69 21.57 20.10
CA ALA A 160 -10.66 21.85 19.04
C ALA A 160 -10.14 21.37 17.68
N ALA A 161 -8.87 21.64 17.35
CA ALA A 161 -8.27 21.22 16.09
C ALA A 161 -8.11 19.68 15.97
N LEU A 162 -7.84 18.98 17.07
CA LEU A 162 -7.75 17.52 17.10
C LEU A 162 -9.12 16.83 16.95
N ASN A 163 -10.19 17.45 17.46
CA ASN A 163 -11.55 16.92 17.37
C ASN A 163 -12.34 17.46 16.17
N ALA A 164 -11.76 18.40 15.42
CA ALA A 164 -12.37 18.86 14.18
C ALA A 164 -12.49 17.68 13.21
N PRO A 165 -13.69 17.36 12.71
CA PRO A 165 -13.84 16.28 11.75
C PRO A 165 -13.03 16.62 10.49
N PRO A 166 -12.39 15.63 9.85
CA PRO A 166 -11.77 15.85 8.55
C PRO A 166 -12.86 16.25 7.54
N ASP A 167 -12.47 16.97 6.49
CA ASP A 167 -13.37 17.37 5.40
C ASP A 167 -12.87 16.79 4.06
N PRO A 168 -13.65 15.94 3.37
CA PRO A 168 -14.91 15.34 3.83
C PRO A 168 -14.77 14.45 5.07
N SER A 169 -15.80 14.46 5.91
CA SER A 169 -15.87 13.55 7.06
C SER A 169 -16.19 12.15 6.54
N PRO A 170 -15.41 11.12 6.92
CA PRO A 170 -15.74 9.76 6.56
C PRO A 170 -17.06 9.36 7.25
N PRO A 171 -17.85 8.46 6.63
CA PRO A 171 -19.09 7.96 7.22
C PRO A 171 -18.84 7.14 8.50
N TYR A 172 -17.62 6.63 8.69
CA TYR A 172 -17.22 5.87 9.88
C TYR A 172 -16.00 6.51 10.56
N LEU A 173 -16.03 6.56 11.89
CA LEU A 173 -15.01 7.23 12.71
C LEU A 173 -13.62 6.59 12.63
N LEU A 174 -13.54 5.28 12.33
CA LEU A 174 -12.28 4.56 12.17
C LEU A 174 -11.76 4.59 10.73
N ASP A 175 -12.50 5.23 9.83
CA ASP A 175 -12.18 5.29 8.41
C ASP A 175 -11.42 6.59 8.10
N SER A 176 -10.78 6.63 6.93
CA SER A 176 -9.96 7.76 6.51
C SER A 176 -10.37 8.19 5.10
N PRO A 177 -10.58 9.48 4.85
CA PRO A 177 -10.99 9.98 3.54
C PRO A 177 -9.84 10.01 2.52
N HIS A 178 -8.67 9.45 2.85
CA HIS A 178 -7.44 9.58 2.07
C HIS A 178 -7.08 8.32 1.27
N TRP A 179 -7.97 7.34 1.19
CA TRP A 179 -7.69 6.10 0.46
C TRP A 179 -8.91 5.59 -0.30
N ILE A 180 -8.65 4.79 -1.33
CA ILE A 180 -9.62 3.86 -1.91
C ILE A 180 -8.98 2.47 -1.96
N VAL A 181 -9.80 1.43 -1.91
CA VAL A 181 -9.36 0.04 -2.04
C VAL A 181 -9.92 -0.55 -3.32
N ALA A 182 -9.07 -1.12 -4.17
CA ALA A 182 -9.50 -2.01 -5.22
C ALA A 182 -9.49 -3.45 -4.69
N HIS A 183 -10.64 -4.13 -4.73
CA HIS A 183 -10.75 -5.53 -4.33
C HIS A 183 -10.92 -6.44 -5.55
N PHE A 184 -10.35 -7.64 -5.48
CA PHE A 184 -10.34 -8.62 -6.56
C PHE A 184 -10.94 -9.94 -6.08
N PRO A 185 -11.46 -10.79 -6.99
CA PRO A 185 -12.00 -12.09 -6.61
C PRO A 185 -10.94 -13.08 -6.07
N SER A 186 -9.67 -12.89 -6.46
CA SER A 186 -8.55 -13.69 -5.98
C SER A 186 -7.25 -12.90 -5.99
N ARG A 187 -6.26 -13.41 -5.27
CA ARG A 187 -4.89 -12.87 -5.26
C ARG A 187 -4.24 -12.94 -6.65
N ASP A 188 -4.41 -14.04 -7.37
CA ASP A 188 -3.85 -14.19 -8.72
C ASP A 188 -4.34 -13.10 -9.67
N ILE A 189 -5.62 -12.73 -9.58
CA ILE A 189 -6.20 -11.64 -10.39
C ILE A 189 -5.60 -10.29 -9.96
N LYS A 190 -5.45 -10.04 -8.66
CA LYS A 190 -4.78 -8.83 -8.16
C LYS A 190 -3.32 -8.75 -8.61
N GLU A 191 -2.57 -9.85 -8.53
CA GLU A 191 -1.17 -9.89 -8.94
C GLU A 191 -1.00 -9.72 -10.46
N ALA A 192 -1.87 -10.34 -11.25
CA ALA A 192 -1.93 -10.11 -12.70
C ALA A 192 -2.21 -8.64 -13.00
N PHE A 193 -3.20 -8.03 -12.33
CA PHE A 193 -3.50 -6.61 -12.46
C PHE A 193 -2.28 -5.73 -12.14
N LEU A 194 -1.59 -5.98 -11.03
CA LEU A 194 -0.38 -5.24 -10.66
C LEU A 194 0.73 -5.37 -11.71
N ALA A 195 0.93 -6.57 -12.27
CA ALA A 195 1.94 -6.83 -13.28
C ALA A 195 1.61 -6.17 -14.64
N ASP A 196 0.36 -6.25 -15.07
CA ASP A 196 -0.10 -5.73 -16.37
C ASP A 196 -0.12 -4.20 -16.38
N THR A 197 -0.56 -3.60 -15.26
CA THR A 197 -0.52 -2.14 -15.06
C THR A 197 0.88 -1.62 -14.72
N GLY A 198 1.75 -2.51 -14.24
CA GLY A 198 3.09 -2.21 -13.71
C GLY A 198 3.10 -1.38 -12.43
N LEU A 199 2.02 -1.48 -11.66
CA LEU A 199 1.92 -0.93 -10.32
C LEU A 199 2.72 -1.75 -9.30
N ASP A 200 3.11 -2.98 -9.65
CA ASP A 200 4.02 -3.84 -8.88
C ASP A 200 5.36 -3.16 -8.52
N ALA A 201 5.77 -2.18 -9.33
CA ALA A 201 6.95 -1.34 -9.11
C ALA A 201 6.81 -0.33 -7.95
N LEU A 202 5.59 -0.04 -7.50
CA LEU A 202 5.30 0.85 -6.35
C LEU A 202 5.10 0.06 -5.04
N GLY A 203 4.75 -1.22 -5.14
CA GLY A 203 4.40 -2.06 -4.00
C GLY A 203 3.36 -3.10 -4.39
N ASP A 204 2.81 -3.78 -3.39
CA ASP A 204 1.82 -4.86 -3.54
C ASP A 204 0.52 -4.62 -2.77
N LYS A 205 0.51 -3.68 -1.81
CA LYS A 205 -0.63 -3.46 -0.91
C LYS A 205 -1.03 -2.00 -0.73
N TYR A 206 -0.12 -1.13 -0.29
CA TYR A 206 -0.40 0.30 -0.12
C TYR A 206 0.44 1.08 -1.11
N LEU A 207 -0.22 1.64 -2.11
CA LEU A 207 0.42 2.36 -3.21
C LEU A 207 0.18 3.85 -3.06
N ASP A 208 1.17 4.67 -3.43
CA ASP A 208 0.93 6.11 -3.62
C ASP A 208 -0.01 6.30 -4.82
N GLY A 209 -1.19 6.86 -4.56
CA GLY A 209 -2.25 7.04 -5.55
C GLY A 209 -1.90 8.02 -6.66
N HIS A 210 -1.05 9.02 -6.38
CA HIS A 210 -0.59 9.97 -7.39
C HIS A 210 0.45 9.33 -8.32
N GLN A 211 1.38 8.55 -7.77
CA GLN A 211 2.31 7.77 -8.58
C GLN A 211 1.58 6.69 -9.39
N ALA A 212 0.58 6.03 -8.79
CA ALA A 212 -0.27 5.08 -9.49
C ALA A 212 -1.00 5.76 -10.65
N ALA A 213 -1.60 6.94 -10.45
CA ALA A 213 -2.23 7.70 -11.51
C ALA A 213 -1.26 8.03 -12.66
N LYS A 214 -0.02 8.43 -12.35
CA LYS A 214 1.03 8.66 -13.37
C LYS A 214 1.34 7.40 -14.18
N ILE A 215 1.53 6.24 -13.53
CA ILE A 215 1.79 4.95 -14.19
C ILE A 215 0.59 4.51 -15.04
N LEU A 216 -0.62 4.70 -14.51
CA LEU A 216 -1.87 4.39 -15.20
C LEU A 216 -2.22 5.41 -16.30
N GLN A 217 -1.49 6.52 -16.39
CA GLN A 217 -1.73 7.63 -17.32
C GLN A 217 -3.08 8.33 -17.11
N LEU A 218 -3.53 8.40 -15.85
CA LEU A 218 -4.75 9.08 -15.44
C LEU A 218 -4.48 10.57 -15.25
N LYS A 219 -5.40 11.41 -15.72
CA LYS A 219 -5.36 12.86 -15.53
C LYS A 219 -6.19 13.24 -14.30
N MET A 220 -5.53 13.30 -13.14
CA MET A 220 -6.11 13.87 -11.93
C MET A 220 -6.05 15.41 -11.98
N LYS A 221 -6.93 16.08 -11.24
CA LYS A 221 -6.84 17.54 -11.06
C LYS A 221 -5.71 17.81 -10.05
N GLU A 222 -4.88 18.81 -10.33
CA GLU A 222 -3.90 19.32 -9.36
C GLU A 222 -4.60 20.18 -8.28
#